data_AF-A0A1W1HCQ3-F1
#
_entry.id   AF-A0A1W1HCQ3-F1
#
_cell.length_a   1.000
_cell.length_b   1.000
_cell.length_c   1.000
_cell.angle_alpha   90.00
_cell.angle_beta   90.00
_cell.angle_gamma   90.00
#
_symmetry.space_group_name_H-M   'P 1'
#
loop_
_entity.id
_entity.type
_entity.pdbx_description
1 polymer ?
#
loop_
_entity_poly.entity_id
_entity_poly.type
_entity_poly.pdbx_seq_one_letter_code
_entity_poly.pdbx_strand_id
1 'polypeptide(L)'
;MMGIHNDKERYNALVHDEGILRTLFKAVKSSTSGSGFDRVFITGVSPVVLSDITSGYNIAKDIYFKKQLNDICGFTEKEVISALVDIVESCGIESGKSNGAVENALDIMKTYYNGYCFVPRLNQYIYNPTLCLYFFDQFQEMCDYPRKMLDSNLATDESKLEYVAQIPMGREIIVSMMERDNHLEVGDLSDRFGIREMLDESFKNNMFIVSFLYYFGVLTLAGETEDLNLKLKVPNLVMQSLYVERVQRMLLPEPAIRDEGRLAAAKVYQKGDMEPLCNFVENSYFSVFKNRDYRWANELVLKTAFLTLLYNDIIFIMDSETELKRRYADLTMIIRPDKRYGKIFDVLIEFKFVTLKDACMTGEEAKRLSKEALYGLPQIKKAFEEGEKQVIQYGKHLDEKYGNLRLQKFVVVALGFERVCFRKLT
;
A
#
# COMPACT_ATOMS: atom_id res chain seq x y z
N MET A 1 -16.60 -21.70 -15.78
CA MET A 1 -15.77 -22.88 -15.41
C MET A 1 -14.92 -23.44 -16.57
N MET A 2 -14.84 -22.77 -17.73
CA MET A 2 -14.10 -23.27 -18.92
C MET A 2 -12.72 -22.61 -19.12
N GLY A 3 -12.40 -21.52 -18.42
CA GLY A 3 -11.11 -20.80 -18.54
C GLY A 3 -9.96 -21.37 -17.70
N ILE A 4 -10.25 -21.74 -16.44
CA ILE A 4 -9.23 -22.23 -15.48
C ILE A 4 -8.57 -23.54 -15.93
N HIS A 5 -9.31 -24.38 -16.66
CA HIS A 5 -8.79 -25.66 -17.16
C HIS A 5 -7.72 -25.47 -18.26
N ASN A 6 -7.89 -24.44 -19.10
CA ASN A 6 -7.01 -24.16 -20.23
C ASN A 6 -5.68 -23.51 -19.77
N ASP A 7 -5.72 -22.68 -18.73
CA ASP A 7 -4.52 -22.04 -18.19
C ASP A 7 -3.60 -23.02 -17.44
N LYS A 8 -4.18 -24.01 -16.75
CA LYS A 8 -3.43 -25.10 -16.10
C LYS A 8 -2.72 -25.99 -17.13
N GLU A 9 -3.40 -26.32 -18.22
CA GLU A 9 -2.80 -27.07 -19.34
C GLU A 9 -1.68 -26.29 -20.02
N ARG A 10 -1.88 -24.98 -20.23
CA ARG A 10 -0.86 -24.09 -20.82
C ARG A 10 0.38 -23.94 -19.95
N TYR A 11 0.21 -23.82 -18.63
CA TYR A 11 1.34 -23.83 -17.71
C TYR A 11 2.06 -25.18 -17.72
N ASN A 12 1.33 -26.29 -17.59
CA ASN A 12 1.93 -27.62 -17.63
C ASN A 12 2.75 -27.82 -18.92
N ALA A 13 2.27 -27.35 -20.08
CA ALA A 13 3.00 -27.39 -21.33
C ALA A 13 4.31 -26.57 -21.34
N LEU A 14 4.42 -25.51 -20.52
CA LEU A 14 5.63 -24.69 -20.41
C LEU A 14 6.70 -25.28 -19.49
N VAL A 15 6.28 -26.05 -18.47
CA VAL A 15 7.17 -26.42 -17.35
C VAL A 15 7.34 -27.94 -17.16
N HIS A 16 6.39 -28.77 -17.60
CA HIS A 16 6.48 -30.24 -17.52
C HIS A 16 7.06 -30.86 -18.80
N ASP A 17 7.52 -32.12 -18.69
CA ASP A 17 8.03 -32.99 -19.77
C ASP A 17 9.12 -32.37 -20.67
N GLU A 18 8.73 -31.67 -21.74
CA GLU A 18 9.59 -31.00 -22.74
C GLU A 18 9.35 -29.48 -22.86
N GLY A 19 8.68 -28.88 -21.88
CA GLY A 19 8.38 -27.46 -21.87
C GLY A 19 9.62 -26.57 -22.08
N ILE A 20 9.43 -25.44 -22.77
CA ILE A 20 10.53 -24.60 -23.29
C ILE A 20 11.52 -24.18 -22.20
N LEU A 21 11.03 -23.89 -20.98
CA LEU A 21 11.87 -23.50 -19.85
C LEU A 21 12.71 -24.68 -19.37
N ARG A 22 12.11 -25.86 -19.19
CA ARG A 22 12.84 -27.06 -18.75
C ARG A 22 13.93 -27.44 -19.75
N THR A 23 13.63 -27.34 -21.06
CA THR A 23 14.59 -27.60 -22.14
C THR A 23 15.75 -26.60 -22.10
N LEU A 24 15.47 -25.31 -21.94
CA LEU A 24 16.50 -24.27 -21.79
C LEU A 24 17.41 -24.55 -20.59
N PHE A 25 16.84 -24.76 -19.41
CA PHE A 25 17.63 -24.99 -18.19
C PHE A 25 18.43 -26.31 -18.26
N LYS A 26 17.91 -27.36 -18.90
CA LYS A 26 18.67 -28.59 -19.17
C LYS A 26 19.89 -28.31 -20.06
N ALA A 27 19.73 -27.50 -21.11
CA ALA A 27 20.83 -27.12 -22.00
C ALA A 27 21.88 -26.24 -21.30
N VAL A 28 21.43 -25.32 -20.44
CA VAL A 28 22.34 -24.53 -19.60
C VAL A 28 23.12 -25.47 -18.66
N LYS A 29 22.45 -26.43 -18.02
CA LYS A 29 23.09 -27.42 -17.13
C LYS A 29 24.11 -28.29 -17.87
N SER A 30 23.77 -28.86 -19.02
CA SER A 30 24.70 -29.71 -19.77
C SER A 30 25.96 -28.95 -20.19
N SER A 31 25.83 -27.67 -20.52
CA SER A 31 26.95 -26.80 -20.90
C SER A 31 27.95 -26.55 -19.75
N THR A 32 27.51 -26.69 -18.48
CA THR A 32 28.40 -26.61 -17.30
C THR A 32 29.26 -27.85 -17.07
N SER A 33 28.92 -28.98 -17.69
CA SER A 33 29.60 -30.27 -17.46
C SER A 33 30.68 -30.63 -18.48
N GLY A 34 30.95 -29.79 -19.51
CA GLY A 34 31.75 -30.27 -20.63
C GLY A 34 32.55 -29.28 -21.48
N SER A 35 32.11 -28.03 -21.72
CA SER A 35 32.83 -27.15 -22.67
C SER A 35 32.25 -25.73 -22.87
N GLY A 36 31.29 -25.27 -22.06
CA GLY A 36 30.65 -23.96 -22.25
C GLY A 36 31.12 -22.90 -21.27
N PHE A 37 30.69 -23.02 -20.01
CA PHE A 37 30.91 -22.03 -18.96
C PHE A 37 30.96 -22.70 -17.58
N ASP A 38 31.82 -22.20 -16.69
CA ASP A 38 32.05 -22.78 -15.37
C ASP A 38 30.96 -22.42 -14.34
N ARG A 39 30.30 -21.28 -14.52
CA ARG A 39 29.32 -20.73 -13.58
C ARG A 39 28.20 -20.03 -14.32
N VAL A 40 27.00 -20.10 -13.74
CA VAL A 40 25.82 -19.40 -14.24
C VAL A 40 25.29 -18.53 -13.12
N PHE A 41 25.01 -17.27 -13.43
CA PHE A 41 24.29 -16.36 -12.55
C PHE A 41 22.93 -16.06 -13.19
N ILE A 42 21.87 -16.26 -12.43
CA ILE A 42 20.49 -16.17 -12.91
C ILE A 42 19.75 -15.17 -12.04
N THR A 43 19.09 -14.21 -12.66
CA THR A 43 18.27 -13.19 -12.01
C THR A 43 16.87 -13.17 -12.65
N GLY A 44 15.90 -12.57 -11.96
CA GLY A 44 14.55 -12.38 -12.51
C GLY A 44 13.72 -13.67 -12.65
N VAL A 45 14.09 -14.76 -11.96
CA VAL A 45 13.31 -16.00 -11.96
C VAL A 45 12.61 -16.15 -10.61
N SER A 46 11.28 -16.20 -10.65
CA SER A 46 10.47 -16.44 -9.45
C SER A 46 10.70 -17.85 -8.88
N PRO A 47 10.70 -18.04 -7.55
CA PRO A 47 10.75 -19.36 -6.91
C PRO A 47 9.65 -20.32 -7.40
N VAL A 48 8.52 -19.80 -7.89
CA VAL A 48 7.43 -20.59 -8.50
C VAL A 48 7.92 -21.38 -9.70
N VAL A 49 8.63 -20.69 -10.61
CA VAL A 49 9.13 -21.26 -11.85
C VAL A 49 10.28 -22.23 -11.57
N LEU A 50 11.13 -21.92 -10.58
CA LEU A 50 12.24 -22.79 -10.20
C LEU A 50 11.75 -24.12 -9.61
N SER A 51 10.77 -24.10 -8.71
CA SER A 51 10.24 -25.31 -8.06
C SER A 51 9.80 -26.36 -9.07
N ASP A 52 9.06 -25.94 -10.10
CA ASP A 52 8.51 -26.83 -11.13
C ASP A 52 9.57 -27.26 -12.18
N ILE A 53 10.69 -26.56 -12.29
CA ILE A 53 11.83 -26.91 -13.18
C ILE A 53 12.92 -27.72 -12.43
N THR A 54 12.87 -27.84 -11.11
CA THR A 54 13.95 -28.40 -10.26
C THR A 54 14.52 -29.74 -10.73
N SER A 55 13.75 -30.63 -11.36
CA SER A 55 14.30 -31.87 -11.95
C SER A 55 15.30 -31.64 -13.09
N GLY A 56 15.19 -30.52 -13.81
CA GLY A 56 16.07 -30.11 -14.90
C GLY A 56 17.29 -29.28 -14.48
N TYR A 57 17.24 -28.59 -13.32
CA TYR A 57 18.29 -27.64 -12.89
C TYR A 57 18.61 -27.70 -11.39
N ASN A 58 18.75 -28.90 -10.84
CA ASN A 58 19.08 -29.14 -9.43
C ASN A 58 20.50 -28.72 -8.97
N ILE A 59 21.25 -27.99 -9.80
CA ILE A 59 22.59 -27.47 -9.48
C ILE A 59 22.57 -26.01 -9.01
N ALA A 60 21.41 -25.35 -9.07
CA ALA A 60 21.27 -23.96 -8.64
C ALA A 60 21.42 -23.82 -7.12
N LYS A 61 22.07 -22.72 -6.72
CA LYS A 61 22.15 -22.27 -5.33
C LYS A 61 21.44 -20.93 -5.21
N ASP A 62 20.44 -20.88 -4.34
CA ASP A 62 19.73 -19.67 -3.99
C ASP A 62 20.63 -18.74 -3.16
N ILE A 63 20.75 -17.48 -3.59
CA ILE A 63 21.64 -16.50 -2.96
C ILE A 63 20.99 -15.14 -2.70
N TYR A 64 19.68 -15.01 -2.93
CA TYR A 64 18.96 -13.73 -2.85
C TYR A 64 18.97 -13.07 -1.46
N PHE A 65 19.19 -13.82 -0.37
CA PHE A 65 19.34 -13.27 0.98
C PHE A 65 20.77 -12.84 1.36
N LYS A 66 21.74 -12.92 0.45
CA LYS A 66 23.10 -12.45 0.74
C LYS A 66 23.12 -10.93 0.87
N LYS A 67 23.64 -10.42 1.99
CA LYS A 67 23.80 -8.98 2.25
C LYS A 67 24.46 -8.21 1.10
N GLN A 68 25.46 -8.80 0.44
CA GLN A 68 26.19 -8.19 -0.67
C GLN A 68 25.35 -8.02 -1.95
N LEU A 69 24.14 -8.57 -1.98
CA LEU A 69 23.23 -8.53 -3.12
C LEU A 69 21.95 -7.74 -2.81
N ASN A 70 21.85 -7.08 -1.65
CA ASN A 70 20.62 -6.37 -1.28
C ASN A 70 20.27 -5.24 -2.25
N ASP A 71 21.28 -4.57 -2.82
CA ASP A 71 21.12 -3.48 -3.79
C ASP A 71 21.02 -3.95 -5.24
N ILE A 72 21.18 -5.25 -5.53
CA ILE A 72 21.18 -5.75 -6.93
C ILE A 72 19.86 -5.51 -7.66
N CYS A 73 18.75 -5.41 -6.92
CA CYS A 73 17.40 -5.23 -7.45
C CYS A 73 16.90 -3.78 -7.37
N GLY A 74 17.77 -2.81 -7.02
CA GLY A 74 17.34 -1.45 -6.75
C GLY A 74 18.41 -0.40 -7.00
N PHE A 75 18.03 0.86 -6.83
CA PHE A 75 19.00 1.96 -6.76
C PHE A 75 19.24 2.39 -5.32
N THR A 76 20.46 2.82 -5.04
CA THR A 76 20.82 3.49 -3.81
C THR A 76 20.40 4.96 -3.84
N GLU A 77 20.25 5.58 -2.67
CA GLU A 77 19.93 7.01 -2.59
C GLU A 77 20.97 7.89 -3.31
N LYS A 78 22.25 7.48 -3.30
CA LYS A 78 23.33 8.21 -4.00
C LYS A 78 23.17 8.20 -5.51
N GLU A 79 22.79 7.06 -6.08
CA GLU A 79 22.54 6.93 -7.52
C GLU A 79 21.32 7.77 -7.94
N VAL A 80 20.26 7.74 -7.12
CA VAL A 80 19.07 8.57 -7.35
C VAL A 80 19.42 10.06 -7.29
N ILE A 81 20.19 10.51 -6.29
CA ILE A 81 20.65 11.90 -6.20
C ILE A 81 21.47 12.30 -7.43
N SER A 82 22.40 11.44 -7.87
CA SER A 82 23.23 11.73 -9.04
C SER A 82 22.38 11.97 -10.29
N ALA A 83 21.39 11.11 -10.54
CA ALA A 83 20.49 11.27 -11.68
C ALA A 83 19.62 12.54 -11.56
N LEU A 84 19.13 12.85 -10.36
CA LEU A 84 18.34 14.06 -10.13
C LEU A 84 19.13 15.35 -10.37
N VAL A 85 20.42 15.38 -9.99
CA VAL A 85 21.31 16.52 -10.26
C VAL A 85 21.42 16.75 -11.77
N ASP A 86 21.73 15.70 -12.54
CA ASP A 86 21.86 15.79 -13.99
C ASP A 86 20.56 16.28 -14.66
N ILE A 87 19.41 15.78 -14.19
CA ILE A 87 18.09 16.17 -14.71
C ILE A 87 17.78 17.63 -14.40
N VAL A 88 17.96 18.06 -13.14
CA VAL A 88 17.70 19.44 -12.71
C VAL A 88 18.58 20.44 -13.45
N GLU A 89 19.86 20.09 -13.69
CA GLU A 89 20.77 20.89 -14.52
C GLU A 89 20.28 20.99 -15.97
N SER A 90 19.84 19.87 -16.57
CA SER A 90 19.33 19.84 -17.94
C SER A 90 18.06 20.67 -18.15
N CYS A 91 17.23 20.79 -17.11
CA CYS A 91 16.01 21.61 -17.11
C CYS A 91 16.27 23.12 -16.95
N GLY A 92 17.52 23.54 -16.76
CA GLY A 92 17.87 24.96 -16.62
C GLY A 92 17.25 25.62 -15.38
N ILE A 93 16.96 24.84 -14.33
CA ILE A 93 16.44 25.36 -13.07
C ILE A 93 17.53 26.25 -12.44
N GLU A 94 17.21 27.52 -12.18
CA GLU A 94 18.15 28.54 -11.71
C GLU A 94 19.06 28.01 -10.59
N SER A 95 20.36 28.28 -10.66
CA SER A 95 21.37 27.70 -9.76
C SER A 95 21.09 27.95 -8.26
N GLY A 96 20.37 29.03 -7.92
CA GLY A 96 19.93 29.33 -6.55
C GLY A 96 18.73 28.51 -6.04
N LYS A 97 18.00 27.82 -6.94
CA LYS A 97 16.86 26.93 -6.64
C LYS A 97 17.16 25.46 -6.93
N SER A 98 18.26 25.17 -7.63
CA SER A 98 18.66 23.81 -8.04
C SER A 98 18.78 22.84 -6.86
N ASN A 99 19.47 23.23 -5.78
CA ASN A 99 19.59 22.37 -4.58
C ASN A 99 18.22 22.03 -3.96
N GLY A 100 17.32 23.02 -3.87
CA GLY A 100 15.97 22.78 -3.37
C GLY A 100 15.11 21.93 -4.32
N ALA A 101 15.34 21.99 -5.63
CA ALA A 101 14.64 21.13 -6.59
C ALA A 101 15.07 19.65 -6.45
N VAL A 102 16.37 19.39 -6.31
CA VAL A 102 16.90 18.04 -6.06
C VAL A 102 16.37 17.47 -4.74
N GLU A 103 16.42 18.24 -3.65
CA GLU A 103 15.91 17.82 -2.33
C GLU A 103 14.42 17.50 -2.39
N ASN A 104 13.60 18.37 -2.99
CA ASN A 104 12.16 18.13 -3.11
C ASN A 104 11.85 16.89 -3.98
N ALA A 105 12.56 16.68 -5.08
CA ALA A 105 12.38 15.51 -5.92
C ALA A 105 12.79 14.23 -5.17
N LEU A 106 13.92 14.28 -4.45
CA LEU A 106 14.39 13.17 -3.63
C LEU A 106 13.39 12.79 -2.54
N ASP A 107 12.83 13.76 -1.81
CA ASP A 107 11.84 13.49 -0.77
C ASP A 107 10.59 12.80 -1.32
N ILE A 108 10.14 13.21 -2.51
CA ILE A 108 9.03 12.57 -3.23
C ILE A 108 9.40 11.15 -3.62
N MET A 109 10.53 10.95 -4.29
CA MET A 109 10.98 9.61 -4.71
C MET A 109 11.22 8.69 -3.51
N LYS A 110 11.73 9.22 -2.39
CA LYS A 110 11.91 8.45 -1.15
C LYS A 110 10.58 7.97 -0.59
N THR A 111 9.57 8.84 -0.61
CA THR A 111 8.23 8.53 -0.10
C THR A 111 7.50 7.50 -0.97
N TYR A 112 7.64 7.61 -2.30
CA TYR A 112 6.88 6.78 -3.23
C TYR A 112 7.61 5.52 -3.69
N TYR A 113 8.95 5.51 -3.75
CA TYR A 113 9.72 4.48 -4.47
C TYR A 113 10.80 3.78 -3.63
N ASN A 114 11.24 4.35 -2.51
CA ASN A 114 12.18 3.71 -1.58
C ASN A 114 11.44 2.84 -0.56
N GLY A 115 12.15 1.93 0.09
CA GLY A 115 11.63 1.16 1.23
C GLY A 115 11.80 -0.35 1.08
N TYR A 116 12.33 -0.80 -0.05
CA TYR A 116 12.62 -2.22 -0.28
C TYR A 116 13.88 -2.67 0.44
N CYS A 117 13.77 -3.77 1.18
CA CYS A 117 14.87 -4.53 1.73
C CYS A 117 14.61 -6.03 1.49
N PHE A 118 15.65 -6.75 1.06
CA PHE A 118 15.58 -8.17 0.73
C PHE A 118 16.41 -9.02 1.68
N VAL A 119 16.87 -8.45 2.81
CA VAL A 119 17.72 -9.14 3.78
C VAL A 119 17.19 -8.89 5.20
N PRO A 120 16.83 -9.93 5.97
CA PRO A 120 16.14 -9.79 7.27
C PRO A 120 16.81 -8.89 8.32
N ARG A 121 18.13 -8.69 8.22
CA ARG A 121 18.93 -7.94 9.20
C ARG A 121 19.69 -6.76 8.59
N LEU A 122 19.16 -6.19 7.51
CA LEU A 122 19.77 -5.06 6.85
C LEU A 122 18.81 -3.86 6.86
N ASN A 123 19.24 -2.76 7.48
CA ASN A 123 18.49 -1.50 7.47
C ASN A 123 18.97 -0.60 6.31
N GLN A 124 19.19 -1.21 5.14
CA GLN A 124 19.56 -0.50 3.91
C GLN A 124 18.44 -0.70 2.91
N TYR A 125 17.63 0.34 2.75
CA TYR A 125 16.53 0.36 1.81
C TYR A 125 17.01 0.86 0.45
N ILE A 126 16.45 0.26 -0.60
CA ILE A 126 16.73 0.59 -1.99
C ILE A 126 15.45 1.04 -2.69
N TYR A 127 15.64 1.82 -3.74
CA TYR A 127 14.57 2.36 -4.56
C TYR A 127 14.21 1.38 -5.68
N ASN A 128 12.91 1.29 -6.00
CA ASN A 128 12.42 0.50 -7.13
C ASN A 128 12.93 1.10 -8.47
N PRO A 129 13.71 0.34 -9.29
CA PRO A 129 14.31 0.89 -10.50
C PRO A 129 13.30 1.34 -11.55
N THR A 130 12.24 0.56 -11.78
CA THR A 130 11.20 0.88 -12.77
C THR A 130 10.54 2.22 -12.45
N LEU A 131 10.16 2.42 -11.19
CA LEU A 131 9.53 3.66 -10.74
C LEU A 131 10.50 4.85 -10.76
N CYS A 132 11.77 4.63 -10.45
CA CYS A 132 12.78 5.68 -10.54
C CYS A 132 12.99 6.13 -11.99
N LEU A 133 13.20 5.18 -12.90
CA LEU A 133 13.38 5.46 -14.32
C LEU A 133 12.15 6.15 -14.91
N TYR A 134 10.94 5.71 -14.55
CA TYR A 134 9.69 6.37 -14.91
C TYR A 134 9.66 7.84 -14.45
N PHE A 135 10.02 8.09 -13.19
CA PHE A 135 10.05 9.46 -12.68
C PHE A 135 11.11 10.32 -13.36
N PHE A 136 12.31 9.78 -13.56
CA PHE A 136 13.40 10.46 -14.25
C PHE A 136 13.04 10.85 -15.67
N ASP A 137 12.48 9.92 -16.45
CA ASP A 137 12.04 10.13 -17.81
C ASP A 137 11.01 11.28 -17.90
N GLN A 138 9.97 11.21 -17.06
CA GLN A 138 8.94 12.25 -17.02
C GLN A 138 9.48 13.60 -16.53
N PHE A 139 10.34 13.60 -15.52
CA PHE A 139 10.92 14.83 -14.98
C PHE A 139 11.86 15.49 -15.97
N GLN A 140 12.66 14.72 -16.69
CA GLN A 140 13.55 15.23 -17.72
C GLN A 140 12.79 15.78 -18.93
N GLU A 141 11.73 15.11 -19.37
CA GLU A 141 10.95 15.55 -20.54
C GLU A 141 10.14 16.82 -20.25
N MET A 142 9.48 16.87 -19.10
CA MET A 142 8.50 17.91 -18.77
C MET A 142 9.06 19.02 -17.88
N CYS A 143 10.23 18.81 -17.29
CA CYS A 143 10.77 19.63 -16.20
C CYS A 143 9.77 19.83 -15.05
N ASP A 144 8.90 18.84 -14.85
CA ASP A 144 7.91 18.75 -13.78
C ASP A 144 7.69 17.27 -13.41
N TYR A 145 7.15 17.01 -12.22
CA TYR A 145 6.98 15.66 -11.70
C TYR A 145 5.88 14.89 -12.44
N PRO A 146 5.97 13.56 -12.53
CA PRO A 146 4.93 12.76 -13.16
C PRO A 146 3.58 12.98 -12.48
N ARG A 147 2.54 13.11 -13.30
CA ARG A 147 1.17 13.30 -12.80
C ARG A 147 0.70 12.09 -11.98
N LYS A 148 0.95 10.89 -12.47
CA LYS A 148 0.68 9.62 -11.75
C LYS A 148 2.01 9.14 -11.15
N MET A 149 2.00 8.62 -9.94
CA MET A 149 3.23 8.10 -9.32
C MET A 149 3.52 6.66 -9.70
N LEU A 150 2.48 5.88 -10.05
CA LEU A 150 2.58 4.50 -10.51
C LEU A 150 2.78 4.43 -12.02
N ASP A 151 3.83 3.72 -12.45
CA ASP A 151 3.99 3.27 -13.83
C ASP A 151 3.01 2.12 -14.13
N SER A 152 2.33 2.20 -15.28
CA SER A 152 1.48 1.11 -15.80
C SER A 152 2.21 -0.23 -15.97
N ASN A 153 3.53 -0.25 -16.10
CA ASN A 153 4.32 -1.49 -16.16
C ASN A 153 4.27 -2.29 -14.85
N LEU A 154 3.96 -1.64 -13.72
CA LEU A 154 3.71 -2.30 -12.44
C LEU A 154 2.25 -2.66 -12.21
N ALA A 155 1.35 -2.45 -13.18
CA ALA A 155 -0.06 -2.83 -13.07
C ALA A 155 -0.28 -4.35 -12.87
N THR A 156 0.71 -5.19 -13.23
CA THR A 156 0.64 -6.63 -12.96
C THR A 156 0.59 -6.97 -11.47
N ASP A 157 1.04 -6.07 -10.59
CA ASP A 157 0.97 -6.25 -9.13
C ASP A 157 -0.47 -6.21 -8.62
N GLU A 158 -1.37 -5.51 -9.32
CA GLU A 158 -2.80 -5.50 -8.98
C GLU A 158 -3.42 -6.90 -9.10
N SER A 159 -3.09 -7.67 -10.14
CA SER A 159 -3.61 -9.03 -10.35
C SER A 159 -3.16 -10.01 -9.25
N LYS A 160 -2.00 -9.75 -8.63
CA LYS A 160 -1.47 -10.58 -7.54
C LYS A 160 -2.26 -10.36 -6.25
N LEU A 161 -2.60 -9.11 -5.96
CA LEU A 161 -3.51 -8.77 -4.86
C LEU A 161 -4.93 -9.29 -5.11
N GLU A 162 -5.38 -9.35 -6.38
CA GLU A 162 -6.64 -10.01 -6.74
C GLU A 162 -6.66 -11.48 -6.33
N TYR A 163 -5.60 -12.19 -6.69
CA TYR A 163 -5.45 -13.60 -6.38
C TYR A 163 -5.47 -13.82 -4.87
N VAL A 164 -4.71 -13.03 -4.11
CA VAL A 164 -4.70 -13.13 -2.64
C VAL A 164 -6.07 -12.81 -2.04
N ALA A 165 -6.82 -11.84 -2.58
CA ALA A 165 -8.16 -11.50 -2.13
C ALA A 165 -9.21 -12.60 -2.34
N GLN A 166 -8.93 -13.58 -3.20
CA GLN A 166 -9.77 -14.77 -3.41
C GLN A 166 -9.49 -15.86 -2.37
N ILE A 167 -8.36 -15.81 -1.67
CA ILE A 167 -8.00 -16.74 -0.60
C ILE A 167 -8.74 -16.32 0.69
N PRO A 168 -9.38 -17.25 1.43
CA PRO A 168 -10.18 -16.89 2.62
C PRO A 168 -9.44 -16.00 3.63
N MET A 169 -8.20 -16.34 4.00
CA MET A 169 -7.38 -15.55 4.92
C MET A 169 -6.68 -14.35 4.26
N GLY A 170 -6.57 -14.34 2.92
CA GLY A 170 -5.86 -13.28 2.20
C GLY A 170 -6.58 -11.94 2.25
N ARG A 171 -7.91 -11.94 2.37
CA ARG A 171 -8.70 -10.70 2.53
C ARG A 171 -8.33 -9.94 3.81
N GLU A 172 -8.19 -10.67 4.91
CA GLU A 172 -7.84 -10.07 6.20
C GLU A 172 -6.43 -9.50 6.17
N ILE A 173 -5.49 -10.22 5.55
CA ILE A 173 -4.11 -9.74 5.33
C ILE A 173 -4.11 -8.45 4.49
N ILE A 174 -4.84 -8.41 3.38
CA ILE A 174 -4.89 -7.21 2.53
C ILE A 174 -5.46 -6.02 3.29
N VAL A 175 -6.52 -6.21 4.09
CA VAL A 175 -7.13 -5.13 4.88
C VAL A 175 -6.21 -4.70 6.02
N SER A 176 -5.55 -5.62 6.72
CA SER A 176 -4.67 -5.25 7.84
C SER A 176 -3.44 -4.48 7.37
N MET A 177 -2.90 -4.79 6.19
CA MET A 177 -1.75 -4.08 5.60
C MET A 177 -2.05 -2.63 5.18
N MET A 178 -3.29 -2.15 5.31
CA MET A 178 -3.60 -0.73 5.09
C MET A 178 -3.16 0.18 6.26
N GLU A 179 -3.00 -0.36 7.46
CA GLU A 179 -2.45 0.38 8.60
C GLU A 179 -0.93 0.57 8.40
N ARG A 180 -0.45 1.82 8.57
CA ARG A 180 1.00 2.08 8.54
C ARG A 180 1.64 1.44 9.78
N ASP A 181 2.90 1.01 9.64
CA ASP A 181 3.67 0.25 10.64
C ASP A 181 3.13 -1.14 10.99
N ASN A 182 1.98 -1.55 10.42
CA ASN A 182 1.56 -2.93 10.51
C ASN A 182 2.54 -3.82 9.76
N HIS A 183 2.81 -4.98 10.36
CA HIS A 183 3.72 -5.96 9.81
C HIS A 183 3.13 -7.35 9.93
N LEU A 184 3.40 -8.16 8.91
CA LEU A 184 3.15 -9.59 9.00
C LEU A 184 4.37 -10.26 9.61
N GLU A 185 4.10 -11.22 10.48
CA GLU A 185 5.11 -12.06 11.10
C GLU A 185 5.01 -13.48 10.56
N VAL A 186 6.13 -14.01 10.11
CA VAL A 186 6.26 -15.41 9.70
C VAL A 186 7.58 -15.97 10.22
N GLY A 187 7.59 -17.26 10.58
CA GLY A 187 8.82 -17.91 11.05
C GLY A 187 9.89 -17.99 9.96
N ASP A 188 9.48 -18.11 8.69
CA ASP A 188 10.37 -18.07 7.53
C ASP A 188 9.59 -17.74 6.26
N LEU A 189 10.30 -17.48 5.17
CA LEU A 189 9.75 -17.41 3.81
C LEU A 189 9.89 -18.76 3.13
N SER A 190 8.89 -19.14 2.33
CA SER A 190 8.95 -20.38 1.57
C SER A 190 10.05 -20.30 0.51
N ASP A 191 11.01 -21.22 0.55
CA ASP A 191 12.08 -21.31 -0.45
C ASP A 191 11.54 -21.70 -1.84
N ARG A 192 10.41 -22.44 -1.89
CA ARG A 192 9.81 -23.00 -3.10
C ARG A 192 8.30 -23.14 -2.95
N PHE A 193 7.55 -22.59 -3.89
CA PHE A 193 6.10 -22.79 -3.98
C PHE A 193 5.75 -22.85 -5.47
N GLY A 194 5.68 -24.05 -6.02
CA GLY A 194 5.32 -24.26 -7.42
C GLY A 194 3.84 -23.95 -7.67
N ILE A 195 3.42 -24.11 -8.92
CA ILE A 195 2.01 -23.87 -9.25
C ILE A 195 1.09 -24.90 -8.63
N ARG A 196 1.60 -26.10 -8.31
CA ARG A 196 0.81 -27.09 -7.57
C ARG A 196 0.37 -26.53 -6.22
N GLU A 197 1.27 -25.92 -5.46
CA GLU A 197 0.95 -25.27 -4.18
C GLU A 197 0.05 -24.04 -4.37
N MET A 198 0.16 -23.32 -5.49
CA MET A 198 -0.76 -22.21 -5.81
C MET A 198 -2.20 -22.66 -6.14
N LEU A 199 -2.35 -23.84 -6.72
CA LEU A 199 -3.64 -24.39 -7.15
C LEU A 199 -4.33 -25.22 -6.07
N ASP A 200 -3.57 -25.78 -5.13
CA ASP A 200 -4.09 -26.61 -4.06
C ASP A 200 -4.41 -25.75 -2.83
N GLU A 201 -5.71 -25.66 -2.51
CA GLU A 201 -6.22 -24.89 -1.37
C GLU A 201 -5.59 -25.31 -0.03
N SER A 202 -5.12 -26.56 0.10
CA SER A 202 -4.53 -27.06 1.35
C SER A 202 -3.18 -26.42 1.70
N PHE A 203 -2.50 -25.80 0.73
CA PHE A 203 -1.20 -25.14 0.92
C PHE A 203 -1.31 -23.63 1.19
N LYS A 204 -2.51 -23.04 1.08
CA LYS A 204 -2.73 -21.59 1.17
C LYS A 204 -2.82 -21.09 2.61
N ASN A 205 -1.74 -21.26 3.37
CA ASN A 205 -1.60 -20.73 4.73
C ASN A 205 -0.99 -19.31 4.73
N ASN A 206 -0.86 -18.69 5.91
CA ASN A 206 -0.27 -17.36 6.04
C ASN A 206 1.15 -17.28 5.47
N MET A 207 2.02 -18.26 5.77
CA MET A 207 3.39 -18.31 5.26
C MET A 207 3.43 -18.28 3.73
N PHE A 208 2.55 -19.03 3.06
CA PHE A 208 2.42 -19.00 1.60
C PHE A 208 2.02 -17.62 1.08
N ILE A 209 0.97 -16.99 1.64
CA ILE A 209 0.49 -15.68 1.20
C ILE A 209 1.59 -14.61 1.38
N VAL A 210 2.24 -14.60 2.54
CA VAL A 210 3.32 -13.66 2.85
C VAL A 210 4.52 -13.86 1.90
N SER A 211 4.91 -15.12 1.68
CA SER A 211 5.98 -15.46 0.73
C SER A 211 5.64 -15.00 -0.68
N PHE A 212 4.43 -15.31 -1.15
CA PHE A 212 3.92 -14.89 -2.45
C PHE A 212 4.03 -13.37 -2.61
N LEU A 213 3.48 -12.60 -1.67
CA LEU A 213 3.52 -11.14 -1.72
C LEU A 213 4.96 -10.59 -1.67
N TYR A 214 5.87 -11.22 -0.90
CA TYR A 214 7.28 -10.86 -0.84
C TYR A 214 8.00 -11.05 -2.17
N TYR A 215 7.95 -12.25 -2.75
CA TYR A 215 8.69 -12.55 -3.99
C TYR A 215 8.17 -11.78 -5.19
N PHE A 216 6.94 -11.30 -5.12
CA PHE A 216 6.36 -10.45 -6.14
C PHE A 216 6.55 -8.96 -5.91
N GLY A 217 7.26 -8.55 -4.86
CA GLY A 217 7.61 -7.15 -4.60
C GLY A 217 6.47 -6.30 -4.03
N VAL A 218 5.39 -6.94 -3.56
CA VAL A 218 4.24 -6.28 -2.93
C VAL A 218 4.51 -6.07 -1.43
N LEU A 219 5.24 -6.99 -0.80
CA LEU A 219 5.80 -6.86 0.53
C LEU A 219 7.33 -6.84 0.49
N THR A 220 7.93 -6.35 1.57
CA THR A 220 9.38 -6.30 1.76
C THR A 220 9.76 -6.61 3.21
N LEU A 221 11.02 -6.97 3.46
CA LEU A 221 11.50 -7.28 4.80
C LEU A 221 11.67 -5.99 5.62
N ALA A 222 11.29 -6.07 6.90
CA ALA A 222 11.31 -4.96 7.85
C ALA A 222 12.10 -5.28 9.13
N GLY A 223 12.84 -6.40 9.15
CA GLY A 223 13.59 -6.85 10.31
C GLY A 223 13.13 -8.22 10.82
N GLU A 224 13.49 -8.48 12.08
CA GLU A 224 13.03 -9.65 12.85
C GLU A 224 12.34 -9.18 14.15
N THR A 225 11.44 -10.00 14.69
CA THR A 225 10.86 -9.84 16.03
C THR A 225 11.84 -10.28 17.11
N GLU A 226 11.53 -9.99 18.38
CA GLU A 226 12.29 -10.52 19.52
C GLU A 226 12.20 -12.06 19.58
N ASP A 227 11.10 -12.62 19.09
CA ASP A 227 10.87 -14.06 18.95
C ASP A 227 11.51 -14.67 17.68
N LEU A 228 12.35 -13.90 16.97
CA LEU A 228 13.09 -14.31 15.76
C LEU A 228 12.20 -14.62 14.54
N ASN A 229 10.97 -14.13 14.50
CA ASN A 229 10.14 -14.17 13.29
C ASN A 229 10.54 -13.05 12.32
N LEU A 230 10.44 -13.30 11.02
CA LEU A 230 10.60 -12.29 9.99
C LEU A 230 9.44 -11.30 10.04
N LYS A 231 9.75 -10.00 9.99
CA LYS A 231 8.76 -8.92 9.83
C LYS A 231 8.68 -8.50 8.37
N LEU A 232 7.47 -8.41 7.83
CA LEU A 232 7.23 -7.92 6.47
C LEU A 232 6.25 -6.76 6.47
N LYS A 233 6.51 -5.75 5.62
CA LYS A 233 5.67 -4.56 5.48
C LYS A 233 5.45 -4.18 4.01
N VAL A 234 4.49 -3.29 3.77
CA VAL A 234 4.36 -2.61 2.48
C VAL A 234 5.52 -1.60 2.34
N PRO A 235 6.29 -1.61 1.23
CA PRO A 235 7.54 -0.85 1.13
C PRO A 235 7.34 0.67 1.05
N ASN A 236 6.33 1.13 0.32
CA ASN A 236 6.15 2.55 -0.03
C ASN A 236 4.72 2.91 -0.42
N LEU A 237 4.46 4.19 -0.66
CA LEU A 237 3.13 4.68 -1.00
C LEU A 237 2.60 4.18 -2.35
N VAL A 238 3.46 3.86 -3.32
CA VAL A 238 3.00 3.25 -4.58
C VAL A 238 2.44 1.85 -4.32
N MET A 239 3.14 1.02 -3.56
CA MET A 239 2.60 -0.29 -3.20
C MET A 239 1.36 -0.15 -2.32
N GLN A 240 1.32 0.82 -1.41
CA GLN A 240 0.14 1.11 -0.60
C GLN A 240 -1.09 1.43 -1.45
N SER A 241 -0.93 2.16 -2.57
CA SER A 241 -2.03 2.50 -3.46
C SER A 241 -2.72 1.26 -4.04
N LEU A 242 -1.94 0.21 -4.33
CA LEU A 242 -2.45 -1.06 -4.86
C LEU A 242 -3.32 -1.79 -3.83
N TYR A 243 -2.93 -1.77 -2.55
CA TYR A 243 -3.76 -2.32 -1.46
C TYR A 243 -5.06 -1.55 -1.31
N VAL A 244 -4.99 -0.21 -1.28
CA VAL A 244 -6.18 0.65 -1.18
C VAL A 244 -7.13 0.41 -2.34
N GLU A 245 -6.62 0.35 -3.57
CA GLU A 245 -7.44 0.07 -4.76
C GLU A 245 -8.09 -1.31 -4.68
N ARG A 246 -7.34 -2.34 -4.27
CA ARG A 246 -7.88 -3.69 -4.10
C ARG A 246 -8.99 -3.72 -3.06
N VAL A 247 -8.78 -3.11 -1.89
CA VAL A 247 -9.80 -3.05 -0.83
C VAL A 247 -11.03 -2.27 -1.29
N GLN A 248 -10.86 -1.14 -1.99
CA GLN A 248 -11.98 -0.38 -2.54
C GLN A 248 -12.82 -1.24 -3.49
N ARG A 249 -12.20 -1.99 -4.40
CA ARG A 249 -12.89 -2.90 -5.33
C ARG A 249 -13.58 -4.07 -4.60
N MET A 250 -12.97 -4.58 -3.53
CA MET A 250 -13.56 -5.65 -2.70
C MET A 250 -14.80 -5.20 -1.92
N LEU A 251 -14.80 -3.97 -1.40
CA LEU A 251 -15.86 -3.46 -0.54
C LEU A 251 -16.95 -2.73 -1.32
N LEU A 252 -16.61 -2.09 -2.45
CA LEU A 252 -17.53 -1.39 -3.34
C LEU A 252 -17.39 -1.95 -4.77
N PRO A 253 -17.94 -3.14 -5.08
CA PRO A 253 -17.76 -3.79 -6.38
C PRO A 253 -18.46 -3.06 -7.54
N GLU A 254 -19.54 -2.32 -7.24
CA GLU A 254 -20.30 -1.57 -8.24
C GLU A 254 -19.60 -0.26 -8.64
N PRO A 255 -19.26 -0.05 -9.93
CA PRO A 255 -18.56 1.15 -10.39
C PRO A 255 -19.31 2.46 -10.07
N ALA A 256 -20.63 2.48 -10.26
CA ALA A 256 -21.44 3.68 -10.01
C ALA A 256 -21.38 4.12 -8.53
N ILE A 257 -21.40 3.17 -7.60
CA ILE A 257 -21.29 3.44 -6.16
C ILE A 257 -19.89 3.98 -5.83
N ARG A 258 -18.83 3.44 -6.46
CA ARG A 258 -17.48 3.99 -6.29
C ARG A 258 -17.37 5.43 -6.77
N ASP A 259 -17.98 5.76 -7.91
CA ASP A 259 -17.94 7.11 -8.45
C ASP A 259 -18.71 8.11 -7.59
N GLU A 260 -19.85 7.73 -7.02
CA GLU A 260 -20.53 8.54 -6.00
C GLU A 260 -19.63 8.79 -4.78
N GLY A 261 -18.97 7.75 -4.28
CA GLY A 261 -18.03 7.85 -3.17
C GLY A 261 -16.87 8.81 -3.46
N ARG A 262 -16.28 8.74 -4.66
CA ARG A 262 -15.22 9.64 -5.13
C ARG A 262 -15.70 11.09 -5.22
N LEU A 263 -16.90 11.33 -5.72
CA LEU A 263 -17.49 12.67 -5.80
C LEU A 263 -17.78 13.25 -4.41
N ALA A 264 -18.22 12.42 -3.46
CA ALA A 264 -18.39 12.81 -2.07
C ALA A 264 -17.05 13.14 -1.40
N ALA A 265 -16.05 12.29 -1.57
CA ALA A 265 -14.68 12.50 -1.07
C ALA A 265 -14.04 13.77 -1.65
N ALA A 266 -14.28 14.08 -2.92
CA ALA A 266 -13.75 15.28 -3.57
C ALA A 266 -14.17 16.59 -2.87
N LYS A 267 -15.40 16.64 -2.34
CA LYS A 267 -15.90 17.83 -1.64
C LYS A 267 -15.12 18.13 -0.35
N VAL A 268 -14.54 17.11 0.29
CA VAL A 268 -13.72 17.27 1.49
C VAL A 268 -12.53 18.16 1.22
N TYR A 269 -11.71 17.83 0.22
CA TYR A 269 -10.49 18.60 -0.07
C TYR A 269 -10.73 19.79 -1.02
N GLN A 270 -11.84 19.84 -1.77
CA GLN A 270 -12.16 20.99 -2.62
C GLN A 270 -12.87 22.12 -1.86
N LYS A 271 -13.76 21.77 -0.93
CA LYS A 271 -14.65 22.73 -0.24
C LYS A 271 -14.53 22.71 1.27
N GLY A 272 -13.77 21.75 1.84
CA GLY A 272 -13.73 21.55 3.29
C GLY A 272 -15.07 21.05 3.84
N ASP A 273 -15.85 20.34 3.02
CA ASP A 273 -17.18 19.82 3.33
C ASP A 273 -17.15 18.29 3.47
N MET A 274 -17.28 17.82 4.71
CA MET A 274 -17.22 16.41 5.10
C MET A 274 -18.58 15.70 5.04
N GLU A 275 -19.68 16.46 5.08
CA GLU A 275 -21.02 15.92 5.21
C GLU A 275 -21.40 14.93 4.10
N PRO A 276 -21.12 15.20 2.80
CA PRO A 276 -21.40 14.25 1.73
C PRO A 276 -20.67 12.92 1.90
N LEU A 277 -19.43 12.94 2.39
CA LEU A 277 -18.63 11.74 2.58
C LEU A 277 -19.15 10.92 3.76
N CYS A 278 -19.45 11.56 4.91
CA CYS A 278 -20.07 10.87 6.05
C CYS A 278 -21.41 10.22 5.67
N ASN A 279 -22.26 10.94 4.93
CA ASN A 279 -23.54 10.40 4.46
C ASN A 279 -23.34 9.19 3.53
N PHE A 280 -22.33 9.23 2.64
CA PHE A 280 -22.02 8.10 1.77
C PHE A 280 -21.52 6.89 2.57
N VAL A 281 -20.65 7.10 3.56
CA VAL A 281 -20.13 6.02 4.42
C VAL A 281 -21.28 5.38 5.22
N GLU A 282 -22.14 6.18 5.83
CA GLU A 282 -23.30 5.72 6.61
C GLU A 282 -24.29 4.91 5.76
N ASN A 283 -24.64 5.39 4.56
CA ASN A 283 -25.70 4.79 3.76
C ASN A 283 -25.22 3.66 2.85
N SER A 284 -24.04 3.79 2.27
CA SER A 284 -23.53 2.88 1.23
C SER A 284 -22.45 1.96 1.79
N TYR A 285 -21.41 2.51 2.41
CA TYR A 285 -20.24 1.72 2.81
C TYR A 285 -20.54 0.76 3.98
N PHE A 286 -21.13 1.26 5.05
CA PHE A 286 -21.48 0.45 6.22
C PHE A 286 -22.57 -0.58 5.95
N SER A 287 -23.38 -0.37 4.91
CA SER A 287 -24.38 -1.37 4.48
C SER A 287 -23.75 -2.71 4.10
N VAL A 288 -22.51 -2.70 3.59
CA VAL A 288 -21.75 -3.89 3.20
C VAL A 288 -21.40 -4.76 4.42
N PHE A 289 -21.28 -4.15 5.61
CA PHE A 289 -20.89 -4.82 6.84
C PHE A 289 -22.06 -5.33 7.68
N LYS A 290 -23.32 -5.03 7.31
CA LYS A 290 -24.53 -5.38 8.09
C LYS A 290 -24.75 -6.89 8.28
N ASN A 291 -24.21 -7.73 7.39
CA ASN A 291 -24.38 -9.18 7.40
C ASN A 291 -23.08 -9.96 7.68
N ARG A 292 -21.99 -9.25 8.00
CA ARG A 292 -20.68 -9.83 8.26
C ARG A 292 -20.40 -9.77 9.76
N ASP A 293 -19.84 -10.83 10.32
CA ASP A 293 -19.61 -10.97 11.76
C ASP A 293 -19.06 -9.68 12.36
N TYR A 294 -19.71 -9.16 13.40
CA TYR A 294 -19.38 -7.95 14.16
C TYR A 294 -17.95 -7.96 14.78
N ARG A 295 -17.15 -9.00 14.53
CA ARG A 295 -15.74 -9.09 14.93
C ARG A 295 -14.89 -7.94 14.35
N TRP A 296 -15.36 -7.27 13.31
CA TRP A 296 -14.69 -6.14 12.66
C TRP A 296 -15.25 -4.76 13.03
N ALA A 297 -16.15 -4.65 14.02
CA ALA A 297 -16.71 -3.36 14.46
C ALA A 297 -15.70 -2.54 15.29
N ASN A 298 -14.73 -1.95 14.61
CA ASN A 298 -13.66 -1.18 15.23
C ASN A 298 -13.26 0.05 14.39
N GLU A 299 -12.35 0.84 14.96
CA GLU A 299 -11.83 2.06 14.35
C GLU A 299 -11.07 1.79 13.03
N LEU A 300 -10.41 0.64 12.88
CA LEU A 300 -9.71 0.26 11.64
C LEU A 300 -10.68 0.19 10.45
N VAL A 301 -11.87 -0.38 10.60
CA VAL A 301 -12.84 -0.42 9.49
C VAL A 301 -13.34 0.98 9.12
N LEU A 302 -13.52 1.87 10.11
CA LEU A 302 -13.84 3.27 9.85
C LEU A 302 -12.70 3.97 9.09
N LYS A 303 -11.45 3.82 9.55
CA LYS A 303 -10.26 4.37 8.89
C LYS A 303 -10.13 3.86 7.46
N THR A 304 -10.29 2.56 7.27
CA THR A 304 -10.31 1.87 5.96
C THR A 304 -11.34 2.48 5.02
N ALA A 305 -12.57 2.70 5.51
CA ALA A 305 -13.63 3.26 4.71
C ALA A 305 -13.28 4.64 4.16
N PHE A 306 -12.79 5.53 5.02
CA PHE A 306 -12.40 6.87 4.62
C PHE A 306 -11.14 6.87 3.76
N LEU A 307 -10.10 6.09 4.13
CA LEU A 307 -8.87 5.96 3.36
C LEU A 307 -9.18 5.51 1.92
N THR A 308 -9.94 4.43 1.75
CA THR A 308 -10.27 3.90 0.41
C THR A 308 -11.08 4.88 -0.45
N LEU A 309 -11.82 5.82 0.14
CA LEU A 309 -12.58 6.83 -0.59
C LEU A 309 -11.77 8.11 -0.87
N LEU A 310 -10.91 8.52 0.06
CA LEU A 310 -10.11 9.75 -0.02
C LEU A 310 -8.76 9.56 -0.73
N TYR A 311 -8.29 8.32 -0.89
CA TYR A 311 -7.00 8.04 -1.48
C TYR A 311 -6.87 8.61 -2.89
N ASN A 312 -5.88 9.49 -3.08
CA ASN A 312 -5.61 10.16 -4.33
C ASN A 312 -4.14 10.59 -4.39
N ASP A 313 -3.28 9.66 -4.79
CA ASP A 313 -1.82 9.81 -4.93
C ASP A 313 -1.39 10.73 -6.08
N ILE A 314 -2.32 11.10 -6.98
CA ILE A 314 -2.11 12.11 -8.02
C ILE A 314 -1.97 13.51 -7.38
N ILE A 315 -2.74 13.78 -6.33
CA ILE A 315 -2.85 15.12 -5.72
C ILE A 315 -2.11 15.17 -4.38
N PHE A 316 -2.21 14.10 -3.59
CA PHE A 316 -1.79 14.08 -2.21
C PHE A 316 -0.70 13.05 -1.96
N ILE A 317 0.23 13.42 -1.09
CA ILE A 317 0.99 12.47 -0.29
C ILE A 317 0.04 12.03 0.82
N MET A 318 -0.54 10.84 0.64
CA MET A 318 -1.45 10.24 1.59
C MET A 318 -0.62 9.53 2.65
N ASP A 319 -0.69 10.02 3.87
CA ASP A 319 0.08 9.47 4.98
C ASP A 319 -0.86 9.22 6.17
N SER A 320 -1.02 7.96 6.56
CA SER A 320 -1.43 7.64 7.93
C SER A 320 -0.15 7.67 8.76
N GLU A 321 -0.09 8.35 9.89
CA GLU A 321 1.02 8.18 10.85
C GLU A 321 2.41 8.74 10.49
N THR A 322 2.58 10.07 10.36
CA THR A 322 3.92 10.68 10.20
C THR A 322 4.79 10.43 11.44
N GLU A 323 5.99 9.85 11.28
CA GLU A 323 6.98 9.73 12.35
C GLU A 323 7.31 11.10 12.93
N LEU A 324 6.79 11.39 14.14
CA LEU A 324 7.40 12.26 15.15
C LEU A 324 6.62 12.09 16.48
N LYS A 325 7.25 11.40 17.45
CA LYS A 325 6.85 11.33 18.88
C LYS A 325 5.60 10.50 19.25
N ARG A 326 5.51 9.25 18.77
CA ARG A 326 4.68 8.15 19.37
C ARG A 326 3.17 8.43 19.51
N ARG A 327 2.65 9.34 18.69
CA ARG A 327 1.23 9.64 18.58
C ARG A 327 0.99 9.95 17.11
N TYR A 328 0.08 9.23 16.48
CA TYR A 328 -0.15 9.28 15.05
C TYR A 328 -1.51 9.90 14.72
N ALA A 329 -1.53 10.78 13.72
CA ALA A 329 -2.77 11.20 13.09
C ALA A 329 -3.29 10.07 12.20
N ASP A 330 -4.59 9.80 12.29
CA ASP A 330 -5.16 8.64 11.61
C ASP A 330 -5.15 8.75 10.08
N LEU A 331 -5.38 9.95 9.53
CA LEU A 331 -5.30 10.20 8.10
C LEU A 331 -4.86 11.62 7.79
N THR A 332 -3.80 11.76 6.99
CA THR A 332 -3.36 13.03 6.44
C THR A 332 -3.33 13.01 4.92
N MET A 333 -3.77 14.10 4.31
CA MET A 333 -3.75 14.36 2.88
C MET A 333 -2.95 15.63 2.66
N ILE A 334 -1.64 15.49 2.42
CA ILE A 334 -0.75 16.62 2.20
C ILE A 334 -0.61 16.84 0.70
N ILE A 335 -0.99 18.01 0.20
CA ILE A 335 -0.90 18.31 -1.24
C ILE A 335 0.56 18.18 -1.66
N ARG A 336 0.82 17.43 -2.73
CA ARG A 336 2.16 17.27 -3.27
C ARG A 336 2.80 18.64 -3.57
N PRO A 337 4.11 18.83 -3.34
CA PRO A 337 4.79 20.10 -3.59
C PRO A 337 4.53 20.67 -4.99
N ASP A 338 4.56 19.82 -6.02
CA ASP A 338 4.31 20.20 -7.42
C ASP A 338 2.84 20.55 -7.72
N LYS A 339 1.90 20.21 -6.84
CA LYS A 339 0.45 20.45 -7.01
C LYS A 339 -0.09 21.61 -6.18
N ARG A 340 0.78 22.35 -5.49
CA ARG A 340 0.40 23.47 -4.59
C ARG A 340 -0.30 24.63 -5.31
N TYR A 341 -0.19 24.74 -6.63
CA TYR A 341 -0.93 25.72 -7.46
C TYR A 341 -2.46 25.49 -7.45
N GLY A 342 -2.92 24.26 -7.16
CA GLY A 342 -4.34 23.94 -7.10
C GLY A 342 -5.05 24.69 -5.96
N LYS A 343 -6.34 25.01 -6.10
CA LYS A 343 -7.17 25.66 -5.06
C LYS A 343 -7.92 24.62 -4.22
N ILE A 344 -7.17 23.75 -3.56
CA ILE A 344 -7.66 22.66 -2.72
C ILE A 344 -7.00 22.74 -1.33
N PHE A 345 -7.53 21.98 -0.38
CA PHE A 345 -7.07 21.96 1.00
C PHE A 345 -6.21 20.74 1.29
N ASP A 346 -5.22 20.92 2.17
CA ASP A 346 -4.65 19.81 2.93
C ASP A 346 -5.70 19.34 3.94
N VAL A 347 -5.73 18.05 4.25
CA VAL A 347 -6.75 17.49 5.14
C VAL A 347 -6.09 16.66 6.24
N LEU A 348 -6.51 16.89 7.48
CA LEU A 348 -6.17 16.09 8.65
C LEU A 348 -7.46 15.56 9.26
N ILE A 349 -7.57 14.24 9.41
CA ILE A 349 -8.73 13.57 9.99
C ILE A 349 -8.28 12.68 11.14
N GLU A 350 -8.95 12.83 12.28
CA GLU A 350 -8.89 11.87 13.39
C GLU A 350 -10.21 11.12 13.47
N PHE A 351 -10.13 9.80 13.63
CA PHE A 351 -11.27 8.92 13.77
C PHE A 351 -11.45 8.52 15.23
N LYS A 352 -12.71 8.31 15.60
CA LYS A 352 -13.09 7.68 16.87
C LYS A 352 -14.24 6.72 16.60
N PHE A 353 -14.24 5.63 17.34
CA PHE A 353 -15.27 4.61 17.24
C PHE A 353 -15.93 4.38 18.60
N VAL A 354 -17.24 4.57 18.67
CA VAL A 354 -18.05 4.27 19.86
C VAL A 354 -18.88 3.03 19.57
N THR A 355 -18.71 1.98 20.38
CA THR A 355 -19.49 0.76 20.20
C THR A 355 -20.93 0.98 20.66
N LEU A 356 -21.88 0.25 20.05
CA LEU A 356 -23.28 0.24 20.50
C LEU A 356 -23.42 -0.20 21.96
N LYS A 357 -22.53 -1.09 22.41
CA LYS A 357 -22.47 -1.56 23.81
C LYS A 357 -22.09 -0.43 24.76
N ASP A 358 -21.07 0.35 24.43
CA ASP A 358 -20.63 1.49 25.26
C ASP A 358 -21.68 2.61 25.29
N ALA A 359 -22.43 2.75 24.20
CA ALA A 359 -23.55 3.66 24.09
C ALA A 359 -24.86 3.11 24.69
N CYS A 360 -24.86 1.88 25.23
CA CYS A 360 -26.02 1.20 25.81
C CYS A 360 -27.26 1.22 24.90
N MET A 361 -27.09 0.95 23.61
CA MET A 361 -28.16 1.00 22.63
C MET A 361 -28.07 -0.13 21.59
N THR A 362 -29.19 -0.41 20.95
CA THR A 362 -29.27 -1.32 19.80
C THR A 362 -28.99 -0.57 18.49
N GLY A 363 -28.65 -1.30 17.43
CA GLY A 363 -28.43 -0.69 16.12
C GLY A 363 -29.68 -0.02 15.54
N GLU A 364 -30.88 -0.56 15.82
CA GLU A 364 -32.14 0.05 15.38
C GLU A 364 -32.45 1.36 16.11
N GLU A 365 -32.09 1.46 17.40
CA GLU A 365 -32.20 2.71 18.16
C GLU A 365 -31.21 3.76 17.61
N ALA A 366 -29.96 3.35 17.37
CA ALA A 366 -28.92 4.25 16.83
C ALA A 366 -29.31 4.86 15.47
N LYS A 367 -29.91 4.07 14.58
CA LYS A 367 -30.39 4.53 13.26
C LYS A 367 -31.49 5.60 13.37
N ARG A 368 -32.34 5.53 14.40
CA ARG A 368 -33.48 6.45 14.59
C ARG A 368 -33.09 7.78 15.23
N LEU A 369 -31.86 7.92 15.70
CA LEU A 369 -31.39 9.16 16.32
C LEU A 369 -31.47 10.32 15.30
N SER A 370 -31.94 11.49 15.73
CA SER A 370 -31.69 12.71 14.95
C SER A 370 -30.20 13.08 15.01
N LYS A 371 -29.75 14.02 14.16
CA LYS A 371 -28.37 14.53 14.26
C LYS A 371 -28.15 15.16 15.64
N GLU A 372 -29.08 15.96 16.13
CA GLU A 372 -28.97 16.63 17.43
C GLU A 372 -28.86 15.62 18.57
N ALA A 373 -29.67 14.56 18.54
CA ALA A 373 -29.62 13.49 19.54
C ALA A 373 -28.27 12.75 19.51
N LEU A 374 -27.76 12.42 18.32
CA LEU A 374 -26.47 11.76 18.13
C LEU A 374 -25.31 12.58 18.74
N TYR A 375 -25.24 13.88 18.42
CA TYR A 375 -24.22 14.79 18.99
C TYR A 375 -24.46 15.05 20.49
N GLY A 376 -25.67 14.80 20.97
CA GLY A 376 -26.06 14.91 22.38
C GLY A 376 -25.50 13.80 23.28
N LEU A 377 -25.19 12.62 22.71
CA LEU A 377 -24.76 11.44 23.46
C LEU A 377 -23.46 11.70 24.24
N PRO A 378 -23.38 11.35 25.53
CA PRO A 378 -22.18 11.55 26.34
C PRO A 378 -20.92 10.91 25.75
N GLN A 379 -21.04 9.69 25.22
CA GLN A 379 -19.96 8.93 24.63
C GLN A 379 -19.43 9.60 23.35
N ILE A 380 -20.33 10.13 22.52
CA ILE A 380 -19.97 10.85 21.29
C ILE A 380 -19.31 12.19 21.63
N LYS A 381 -19.82 12.92 22.62
CA LYS A 381 -19.19 14.17 23.10
C LYS A 381 -17.77 13.92 23.60
N LYS A 382 -17.59 12.89 24.43
CA LYS A 382 -16.27 12.50 24.94
C LYS A 382 -15.32 12.13 23.80
N ALA A 383 -15.77 11.34 22.82
CA ALA A 383 -14.99 10.99 21.65
C ALA A 383 -14.55 12.23 20.85
N PHE A 384 -15.45 13.20 20.64
CA PHE A 384 -15.09 14.47 20.02
C PHE A 384 -14.06 15.25 20.83
N GLU A 385 -14.22 15.38 22.15
CA GLU A 385 -13.25 16.10 23.00
C GLU A 385 -11.85 15.48 22.96
N GLU A 386 -11.76 14.15 22.92
CA GLU A 386 -10.49 13.42 22.79
C GLU A 386 -9.86 13.63 21.40
N GLY A 387 -10.66 13.44 20.34
CA GLY A 387 -10.20 13.63 18.96
C GLY A 387 -9.79 15.07 18.65
N GLU A 388 -10.52 16.07 19.17
CA GLU A 388 -10.20 17.49 18.96
C GLU A 388 -8.83 17.84 19.55
N LYS A 389 -8.50 17.32 20.74
CA LYS A 389 -7.18 17.50 21.36
C LYS A 389 -6.07 16.91 20.49
N GLN A 390 -6.29 15.70 19.95
CA GLN A 390 -5.33 15.02 19.09
C GLN A 390 -5.11 15.78 17.77
N VAL A 391 -6.18 16.13 17.05
CA VAL A 391 -6.12 16.88 15.79
C VAL A 391 -5.42 18.22 15.94
N ILE A 392 -5.67 18.96 17.03
CA ILE A 392 -4.97 20.24 17.29
C ILE A 392 -3.48 20.01 17.51
N GLN A 393 -3.10 18.98 18.28
CA GLN A 393 -1.70 18.66 18.54
C GLN A 393 -0.96 18.26 17.25
N TYR A 394 -1.58 17.43 16.40
CA TYR A 394 -0.99 17.02 15.13
C TYR A 394 -0.95 18.13 14.10
N GLY A 395 -2.02 18.94 14.00
CA GLY A 395 -2.07 20.07 13.08
C GLY A 395 -0.88 21.03 13.28
N LYS A 396 -0.53 21.32 14.54
CA LYS A 396 0.66 22.13 14.86
C LYS A 396 1.97 21.51 14.35
N HIS A 397 2.15 20.20 14.50
CA HIS A 397 3.36 19.52 14.01
C HIS A 397 3.42 19.51 12.48
N LEU A 398 2.28 19.34 11.80
CA LEU A 398 2.22 19.43 10.34
C LEU A 398 2.55 20.84 9.85
N ASP A 399 2.03 21.87 10.51
CA ASP A 399 2.36 23.26 10.19
C ASP A 399 3.85 23.57 10.44
N GLU A 400 4.44 23.05 11.52
CA GLU A 400 5.88 23.16 11.79
C GLU A 400 6.74 22.45 10.73
N LYS A 401 6.31 21.27 10.25
CA LYS A 401 7.04 20.46 9.26
C LYS A 401 6.95 21.04 7.85
N TYR A 402 5.77 21.51 7.42
CA TYR A 402 5.51 21.89 6.03
C TYR A 402 5.37 23.41 5.82
N GLY A 403 5.16 24.20 6.88
CA GLY A 403 5.17 25.68 6.89
C GLY A 403 3.97 26.38 6.22
N ASN A 404 3.45 25.87 5.10
CA ASN A 404 2.45 26.52 4.25
C ASN A 404 1.28 25.59 3.90
N LEU A 405 0.64 25.01 4.91
CA LEU A 405 -0.53 24.14 4.71
C LEU A 405 -1.83 24.96 4.66
N ARG A 406 -2.73 24.58 3.74
CA ARG A 406 -4.13 25.02 3.76
C ARG A 406 -4.95 23.95 4.48
N LEU A 407 -4.63 23.76 5.76
CA LEU A 407 -5.07 22.60 6.53
C LEU A 407 -6.53 22.70 6.98
N GLN A 408 -7.34 21.72 6.59
CA GLN A 408 -8.69 21.49 7.10
C GLN A 408 -8.63 20.33 8.10
N LYS A 409 -9.11 20.58 9.32
CA LYS A 409 -9.01 19.68 10.46
C LYS A 409 -10.38 19.10 10.78
N PHE A 410 -10.48 17.77 10.83
CA PHE A 410 -11.73 17.07 11.12
C PHE A 410 -11.55 16.02 12.20
N VAL A 411 -12.58 15.86 13.02
CA VAL A 411 -12.78 14.69 13.87
C VAL A 411 -14.03 13.98 13.37
N VAL A 412 -13.91 12.69 13.07
CA VAL A 412 -15.01 11.85 12.60
C VAL A 412 -15.28 10.79 13.66
N VAL A 413 -16.52 10.70 14.12
CA VAL A 413 -16.94 9.74 15.13
C VAL A 413 -18.03 8.83 14.54
N ALA A 414 -17.79 7.53 14.58
CA ALA A 414 -18.83 6.54 14.26
C ALA A 414 -19.45 5.98 15.54
N LEU A 415 -20.76 5.78 15.50
CA LEU A 415 -21.53 5.02 16.49
C LEU A 415 -21.90 3.68 15.85
N GLY A 416 -21.13 2.66 16.22
CA GLY A 416 -21.13 1.37 15.51
C GLY A 416 -20.95 1.55 14.00
N PHE A 417 -21.70 0.77 13.22
CA PHE A 417 -21.81 0.93 11.77
C PHE A 417 -23.17 1.51 11.37
N GLU A 418 -23.82 2.19 12.29
CA GLU A 418 -25.16 2.72 12.12
C GLU A 418 -25.12 4.19 11.75
N ARG A 419 -24.25 4.98 12.40
CA ARG A 419 -24.22 6.44 12.26
C ARG A 419 -22.80 6.99 12.22
N VAL A 420 -22.59 8.02 11.40
CA VAL A 420 -21.34 8.77 11.34
C VAL A 420 -21.61 10.25 11.55
N CYS A 421 -20.82 10.88 12.39
CA CYS A 421 -20.86 12.32 12.63
C CYS A 421 -19.45 12.91 12.60
N PHE A 422 -19.35 14.22 12.43
CA PHE A 422 -18.06 14.88 12.33
C PHE A 422 -18.07 16.27 12.95
N ARG A 423 -16.90 16.77 13.32
CA ARG A 423 -16.68 18.17 13.64
C ARG A 423 -15.53 18.70 12.83
N LYS A 424 -15.72 19.90 12.29
CA LYS A 424 -14.68 20.66 11.63
C LYS A 424 -14.10 21.64 12.64
N LEU A 425 -12.78 21.60 12.82
CA LEU A 425 -12.07 22.53 13.68
C LEU A 425 -11.64 23.74 12.86
N THR A 426 -11.74 24.92 13.46
CA THR A 426 -11.23 26.17 12.88
C THR A 426 -9.74 26.34 13.11
#